data_AF-A0A4Q6Y1R7-F1
#
_entry.id   AF-A0A4Q6Y1R7-F1
#
_cell.length_a   1.000
_cell.length_b   1.000
_cell.length_c   1.000
_cell.angle_alpha   90.00
_cell.angle_beta   90.00
_cell.angle_gamma   90.00
#
_symmetry.space_group_name_H-M   'P 1'
#
loop_
_entity.id
_entity.type
_entity.pdbx_description
1 polymer ?
#
loop_
_entity_poly.entity_id
_entity_poly.type
_entity_poly.pdbx_seq_one_letter_code
_entity_poly.pdbx_strand_id
1 'polypeptide(L)'
;MPGFFKRLYSPLLFDGLFAASGTFAVIGIMLNTSRAYPPIAPAAQPPIKGAAIIGAIFVAGLLAIFSTRHDQKHADDFLFRTLTKSAFIAMFTVFFTLALWQMLFTASLGGVSMHATIGVLIASWSLAYFYTRIRGTGL
;
A
#
# COMPACT_ATOMS: atom_id res chain seq x y z
N MET A 1 -27.26 -15.85 6.91
CA MET A 1 -26.16 -15.09 6.28
C MET A 1 -24.96 -14.69 7.18
N PRO A 2 -24.79 -15.13 8.46
CA PRO A 2 -23.65 -14.69 9.28
C PRO A 2 -22.29 -15.31 8.89
N GLY A 3 -22.28 -16.41 8.13
CA GLY A 3 -21.04 -17.14 7.80
C GLY A 3 -20.14 -16.49 6.75
N PHE A 4 -20.70 -15.72 5.81
CA PHE A 4 -19.91 -15.12 4.72
C PHE A 4 -19.03 -13.97 5.22
N PHE A 5 -19.60 -13.01 5.93
CA PHE A 5 -18.83 -11.89 6.51
C PHE A 5 -17.79 -12.37 7.52
N LYS A 6 -18.10 -13.39 8.32
CA LYS A 6 -17.13 -13.98 9.26
C LYS A 6 -15.92 -14.61 8.55
N ARG A 7 -16.12 -15.18 7.35
CA ARG A 7 -15.01 -15.69 6.53
C ARG A 7 -14.19 -14.57 5.88
N LEU A 8 -14.85 -13.50 5.44
CA LEU A 8 -14.20 -12.34 4.84
C LEU A 8 -13.29 -11.61 5.84
N TYR A 9 -13.72 -11.47 7.09
CA TYR A 9 -12.95 -10.86 8.18
C TYR A 9 -12.04 -11.86 8.93
N SER A 10 -11.77 -13.04 8.34
CA SER A 10 -10.90 -14.03 8.96
C SER A 10 -9.45 -13.54 8.98
N PRO A 11 -8.77 -13.59 10.14
CA PRO A 11 -7.35 -13.24 10.22
C PRO A 11 -6.47 -14.04 9.26
N LEU A 12 -6.77 -15.32 9.01
CA LEU A 12 -6.02 -16.16 8.07
C LEU A 12 -6.12 -15.67 6.62
N LEU A 13 -7.28 -15.11 6.23
CA LEU A 13 -7.47 -14.56 4.90
C LEU A 13 -6.60 -13.32 4.71
N PHE A 14 -6.57 -12.43 5.70
CA PHE A 14 -5.69 -11.26 5.67
C PHE A 14 -4.21 -11.64 5.68
N ASP A 15 -3.79 -12.65 6.45
CA ASP A 15 -2.42 -13.17 6.37
C ASP A 15 -2.07 -13.63 4.97
N GLY A 16 -2.92 -14.44 4.36
CA GLY A 16 -2.71 -14.95 3.01
C GLY A 16 -2.60 -13.81 1.99
N LEU A 17 -3.49 -12.80 2.09
CA LEU A 17 -3.46 -11.62 1.24
C LEU A 17 -2.17 -10.82 1.41
N PHE A 18 -1.78 -10.48 2.64
CA PHE A 18 -0.57 -9.70 2.90
C PHE A 18 0.71 -10.46 2.59
N ALA A 19 0.75 -11.77 2.82
CA ALA A 19 1.86 -12.62 2.41
C ALA A 19 2.01 -12.60 0.88
N ALA A 20 0.94 -12.90 0.16
CA ALA A 20 0.95 -12.92 -1.30
C ALA A 20 1.29 -11.54 -1.89
N SER A 21 0.63 -10.47 -1.42
CA SER A 21 0.87 -9.12 -1.90
C SER A 21 2.29 -8.65 -1.59
N GLY A 22 2.80 -8.96 -0.40
CA GLY A 22 4.18 -8.64 -0.02
C GLY A 22 5.19 -9.36 -0.89
N THR A 23 5.02 -10.65 -1.13
CA THR A 23 5.88 -11.44 -2.03
C THR A 23 5.85 -10.88 -3.45
N PHE A 24 4.66 -10.64 -4.03
CA PHE A 24 4.56 -10.06 -5.37
C PHE A 24 5.11 -8.65 -5.45
N ALA A 25 4.98 -7.85 -4.39
CA ALA A 25 5.54 -6.51 -4.34
C ALA A 25 7.08 -6.54 -4.35
N VAL A 26 7.70 -7.42 -3.55
CA VAL A 26 9.17 -7.59 -3.54
C VAL A 26 9.67 -8.06 -4.91
N ILE A 27 9.02 -9.07 -5.51
CA ILE A 27 9.35 -9.53 -6.86
C ILE A 27 9.19 -8.38 -7.87
N GLY A 28 8.09 -7.65 -7.80
CA GLY A 28 7.79 -6.52 -8.67
C GLY A 28 8.81 -5.39 -8.55
N ILE A 29 9.31 -5.11 -7.34
CA ILE A 29 10.42 -4.16 -7.13
C ILE A 29 11.66 -4.68 -7.85
N MET A 30 12.09 -5.92 -7.59
CA MET A 30 13.31 -6.49 -8.18
C MET A 30 13.27 -6.53 -9.71
N LEU A 31 12.11 -6.78 -10.30
CA LEU A 31 11.93 -6.82 -11.75
C LEU A 31 11.81 -5.44 -12.41
N ASN A 32 11.39 -4.40 -11.67
CA ASN A 32 11.20 -3.05 -12.22
C ASN A 32 12.34 -2.09 -11.91
N THR A 33 13.18 -2.34 -10.90
CA THR A 33 14.36 -1.53 -10.61
C THR A 33 15.43 -1.66 -11.69
N SER A 34 15.43 -2.75 -12.45
CA SER A 34 16.34 -2.96 -13.58
C SER A 34 15.90 -2.27 -14.87
N ARG A 35 14.71 -1.64 -14.90
CA ARG A 35 14.14 -1.02 -16.10
C ARG A 35 14.41 0.48 -16.09
N ALA A 36 14.92 0.99 -17.21
CA ALA A 36 15.13 2.42 -17.40
C ALA A 36 13.80 3.18 -17.31
N TYR A 37 13.82 4.30 -16.60
CA TYR A 37 12.66 5.17 -16.50
C TYR A 37 12.46 5.90 -17.84
N PRO A 38 11.32 5.75 -18.53
CA PRO A 38 11.08 6.47 -19.78
C PRO A 38 10.98 7.97 -19.51
N PRO A 39 11.38 8.84 -20.45
CA PRO A 39 11.20 10.28 -20.34
C PRO A 39 9.72 10.61 -20.09
N ILE A 40 9.44 11.48 -19.11
CA ILE A 40 8.07 11.94 -18.85
C ILE A 40 7.67 12.90 -19.97
N ALA A 41 6.90 12.40 -20.93
CA ALA A 41 6.29 13.27 -21.93
C ALA A 41 5.24 14.18 -21.25
N PRO A 42 5.19 15.48 -21.61
CA PRO A 42 4.13 16.36 -21.13
C PRO A 42 2.77 15.79 -21.53
N ALA A 43 1.80 15.91 -20.62
CA ALA A 43 0.44 15.44 -20.90
C ALA A 43 -0.18 16.27 -22.03
N ALA A 44 -0.84 15.61 -22.98
CA ALA A 44 -1.54 16.29 -24.08
C ALA A 44 -2.61 17.28 -23.57
N GLN A 45 -3.25 16.98 -22.43
CA GLN A 45 -4.27 17.82 -21.80
C GLN A 45 -4.05 17.87 -20.27
N PRO A 46 -3.12 18.73 -19.79
CA PRO A 46 -2.75 18.78 -18.38
C PRO A 46 -3.92 19.05 -17.41
N PRO A 47 -4.86 19.99 -17.70
CA PRO A 47 -5.98 20.26 -16.80
C PRO A 47 -6.91 19.06 -16.63
N ILE A 48 -7.22 18.35 -17.71
CA ILE A 48 -8.11 17.18 -17.69
C ILE A 48 -7.44 16.04 -16.91
N LYS A 49 -6.15 15.79 -17.13
CA LYS A 49 -5.38 14.82 -16.36
C LYS A 49 -5.36 15.16 -14.86
N GLY A 50 -5.16 16.43 -14.52
CA GLY A 50 -5.20 16.91 -13.14
C GLY A 50 -6.57 16.71 -12.50
N ALA A 51 -7.64 17.12 -13.17
CA ALA A 51 -9.02 16.95 -12.70
C ALA A 51 -9.37 15.47 -12.50
N ALA A 52 -8.95 14.59 -13.41
CA ALA A 52 -9.16 13.14 -13.29
C ALA A 52 -8.47 12.55 -12.05
N ILE A 53 -7.23 12.98 -11.76
CA ILE A 53 -6.50 12.54 -10.56
C ILE A 53 -7.19 13.03 -9.29
N ILE A 54 -7.61 14.29 -9.23
CA ILE A 54 -8.35 14.85 -8.08
C ILE A 54 -9.67 14.09 -7.88
N GLY A 55 -10.41 13.83 -8.96
CA GLY A 55 -11.63 13.04 -8.93
C GLY A 55 -11.37 11.62 -8.40
N ALA A 56 -10.32 10.96 -8.87
CA ALA A 56 -9.94 9.62 -8.39
C ALA A 56 -9.59 9.62 -6.90
N ILE A 57 -8.87 10.63 -6.40
CA ILE A 57 -8.57 10.79 -4.97
C ILE A 57 -9.87 10.93 -4.17
N PHE A 58 -10.79 11.78 -4.63
CA PHE A 58 -12.06 12.01 -3.95
C PHE A 58 -12.92 10.74 -3.90
N VAL A 59 -13.05 10.03 -5.02
CA VAL A 59 -13.80 8.77 -5.10
C VAL A 59 -13.17 7.70 -4.22
N ALA A 60 -11.85 7.50 -4.31
CA ALA A 60 -11.14 6.52 -3.50
C ALA A 60 -11.27 6.84 -1.99
N GLY A 61 -11.18 8.11 -1.62
CA GLY A 61 -11.37 8.57 -0.24
C GLY A 61 -12.78 8.29 0.27
N LEU A 62 -13.82 8.59 -0.51
CA LEU A 62 -15.20 8.29 -0.14
C LEU A 62 -15.44 6.78 0.01
N LEU A 63 -14.91 5.98 -0.90
CA LEU A 63 -14.99 4.52 -0.82
C LEU A 63 -14.31 3.99 0.45
N ALA A 64 -13.11 4.50 0.77
CA ALA A 64 -12.39 4.12 1.98
C ALA A 64 -13.14 4.53 3.26
N ILE A 65 -13.75 5.71 3.30
CA ILE A 65 -14.57 6.17 4.44
C ILE A 65 -15.80 5.26 4.60
N PHE A 66 -16.47 4.93 3.50
CA PHE A 66 -17.64 4.06 3.53
C PHE A 66 -17.29 2.63 3.94
N SER A 67 -16.21 2.07 3.38
CA SER A 67 -15.72 0.72 3.73
C SER A 67 -15.28 0.67 5.19
N THR A 68 -14.65 1.72 5.72
CA THR A 68 -14.24 1.78 7.13
C THR A 68 -15.41 1.59 8.09
N ARG A 69 -16.58 2.16 7.79
CA ARG A 69 -17.79 1.95 8.61
C ARG A 69 -18.24 0.48 8.58
N HIS A 70 -18.13 -0.16 7.43
CA HIS A 70 -18.44 -1.58 7.29
C HIS A 70 -17.42 -2.44 8.04
N ASP A 71 -16.14 -2.10 7.97
CA ASP A 71 -15.05 -2.78 8.69
C ASP A 71 -15.22 -2.66 10.20
N GLN A 72 -15.53 -1.48 10.72
CA GLN A 72 -15.80 -1.26 12.16
C GLN A 72 -16.96 -2.12 12.69
N LYS A 73 -17.92 -2.49 11.84
CA LYS A 73 -19.08 -3.29 12.25
C LYS A 73 -18.80 -4.80 12.27
N HIS A 74 -17.86 -5.29 11.47
CA HIS A 74 -17.70 -6.72 11.22
C HIS A 74 -16.29 -7.26 11.50
N ALA A 75 -15.26 -6.42 11.46
CA ALA A 75 -13.91 -6.80 11.81
C ALA A 75 -13.77 -6.88 13.32
N ASP A 76 -12.99 -7.85 13.80
CA ASP A 76 -12.57 -7.87 15.18
C ASP A 76 -11.73 -6.61 15.47
N ASP A 77 -11.92 -6.03 16.66
CA ASP A 77 -11.29 -4.79 17.10
C ASP A 77 -9.75 -4.84 16.97
N PHE A 78 -9.19 -6.02 17.23
CA PHE A 78 -7.78 -6.31 17.05
C PHE A 78 -7.33 -6.24 15.58
N LEU A 79 -8.06 -6.89 14.68
CA LEU A 79 -7.76 -6.92 13.25
C LEU A 79 -7.88 -5.52 12.65
N PHE A 80 -8.93 -4.79 12.99
CA PHE A 80 -9.12 -3.40 12.56
C PHE A 80 -7.95 -2.51 12.99
N ARG A 81 -7.59 -2.54 14.28
CA ARG A 81 -6.43 -1.78 14.80
C ARG A 81 -5.13 -2.17 14.12
N THR A 82 -4.94 -3.46 13.81
CA THR A 82 -3.74 -3.97 13.13
C THR A 82 -3.65 -3.40 11.72
N LEU A 83 -4.73 -3.46 10.95
CA LEU A 83 -4.80 -2.93 9.59
C LEU A 83 -4.57 -1.42 9.54
N THR A 84 -5.21 -0.66 10.44
CA THR A 84 -5.03 0.79 10.48
C THR A 84 -3.60 1.17 10.86
N LYS A 85 -3.04 0.56 11.93
CA LYS A 85 -1.67 0.84 12.36
C LYS A 85 -0.64 0.48 11.30
N SER A 86 -0.78 -0.67 10.66
CA SER A 86 0.16 -1.10 9.62
C SER A 86 0.11 -0.18 8.40
N ALA A 87 -1.07 0.30 8.00
CA ALA A 87 -1.23 1.25 6.90
C ALA A 87 -0.52 2.58 7.20
N PHE A 88 -0.67 3.11 8.42
CA PHE A 88 0.05 4.32 8.85
C PHE A 88 1.57 4.13 8.81
N ILE A 89 2.08 3.04 9.38
CA ILE A 89 3.52 2.72 9.37
C ILE A 89 4.02 2.65 7.93
N ALA A 90 3.32 1.93 7.05
CA ALA A 90 3.67 1.78 5.64
C ALA A 90 3.78 3.12 4.90
N MET A 91 2.82 4.02 5.13
CA MET A 91 2.79 5.34 4.53
C MET A 91 4.01 6.17 4.94
N PHE A 92 4.36 6.18 6.23
CA PHE A 92 5.59 6.84 6.69
C PHE A 92 6.84 6.20 6.11
N THR A 93 6.93 4.87 6.12
CA THR A 93 8.07 4.14 5.54
C THR A 93 8.27 4.53 4.07
N VAL A 94 7.21 4.59 3.26
CA VAL A 94 7.32 4.98 1.85
C VAL A 94 7.84 6.40 1.69
N PHE A 95 7.28 7.36 2.42
CA PHE A 95 7.75 8.75 2.33
C PHE A 95 9.21 8.89 2.72
N PHE A 96 9.63 8.25 3.81
CA PHE A 96 11.03 8.25 4.23
C PHE A 96 11.94 7.52 3.24
N THR A 97 11.55 6.35 2.74
CA THR A 97 12.34 5.60 1.75
C THR A 97 12.53 6.40 0.46
N LEU A 98 11.49 7.04 -0.06
CA LEU A 98 11.59 7.86 -1.27
C LEU A 98 12.43 9.12 -1.04
N ALA A 99 12.30 9.77 0.12
CA ALA A 99 13.12 10.93 0.47
C ALA A 99 14.60 10.55 0.58
N LEU A 100 14.91 9.48 1.30
CA LEU A 100 16.28 8.96 1.41
C LEU A 100 16.84 8.54 0.06
N TRP A 101 16.04 7.90 -0.79
CA TRP A 101 16.44 7.56 -2.15
C TRP A 101 16.83 8.79 -2.95
N GLN A 102 15.96 9.80 -2.94
CA GLN A 102 16.18 11.05 -3.65
C GLN A 102 17.45 11.77 -3.19
N MET A 103 17.73 11.74 -1.89
CA MET A 103 18.90 12.41 -1.29
C MET A 103 20.21 11.66 -1.50
N LEU A 104 20.20 10.33 -1.40
CA LEU A 104 21.43 9.54 -1.29
C LEU A 104 21.80 8.78 -2.58
N PHE A 105 20.80 8.40 -3.37
CA PHE A 105 20.99 7.40 -4.43
C PHE A 105 20.59 7.88 -5.82
N THR A 106 19.78 8.93 -5.96
CA THR A 106 19.32 9.36 -7.30
C THR A 106 20.44 9.77 -8.24
N ALA A 107 21.51 10.38 -7.74
CA ALA A 107 22.64 10.79 -8.57
C ALA A 107 23.43 9.61 -9.16
N SER A 108 23.50 8.48 -8.45
CA SER A 108 24.32 7.32 -8.84
C SER A 108 23.51 6.16 -9.42
N LEU A 109 22.28 5.96 -8.95
CA LEU A 109 21.41 4.83 -9.30
C LEU A 109 20.12 5.25 -10.05
N GLY A 110 19.91 6.56 -10.25
CA GLY A 110 18.75 7.08 -10.96
C GLY A 110 17.47 7.19 -10.13
N GLY A 111 16.39 7.62 -10.77
CA GLY A 111 15.07 7.77 -10.15
C GLY A 111 14.32 6.45 -9.97
N VAL A 112 13.40 6.41 -9.01
CA VAL A 112 12.53 5.24 -8.77
C VAL A 112 11.30 5.32 -9.68
N SER A 113 10.98 4.21 -10.34
CA SER A 113 9.76 4.15 -11.16
C SER A 113 8.49 4.11 -10.32
N MET A 114 7.37 4.62 -10.83
CA MET A 114 6.07 4.57 -10.13
C MET A 114 5.66 3.13 -9.77
N HIS A 115 5.99 2.16 -10.63
CA HIS A 115 5.75 0.74 -10.37
C HIS A 115 6.57 0.24 -9.18
N ALA A 116 7.85 0.63 -9.09
CA ALA A 116 8.68 0.33 -7.93
C ALA A 116 8.17 1.05 -6.67
N THR A 117 7.68 2.29 -6.78
CA THR A 117 7.06 3.01 -5.65
C THR A 117 5.83 2.28 -5.10
N ILE A 118 4.93 1.80 -5.97
CA ILE A 118 3.78 0.98 -5.56
C ILE A 118 4.25 -0.32 -4.90
N GLY A 119 5.28 -0.95 -5.46
CA GLY A 119 5.91 -2.13 -4.85
C GLY A 119 6.45 -1.84 -3.44
N VAL A 120 7.16 -0.73 -3.25
CA VAL A 120 7.68 -0.32 -1.93
C VAL A 120 6.53 -0.11 -0.95
N LEU A 121 5.42 0.52 -1.37
CA LEU A 121 4.24 0.71 -0.53
C LEU A 121 3.60 -0.61 -0.11
N ILE A 122 3.38 -1.54 -1.03
CA ILE A 122 2.73 -2.81 -0.71
C ILE A 122 3.67 -3.69 0.14
N ALA A 123 4.97 -3.71 -0.16
CA ALA A 123 5.96 -4.44 0.61
C ALA A 123 6.09 -3.88 2.04
N SER A 124 6.16 -2.55 2.20
CA SER A 124 6.22 -1.91 3.52
C SER A 124 4.95 -2.15 4.32
N TRP A 125 3.78 -2.12 3.67
CA TRP A 125 2.50 -2.41 4.33
C TRP A 125 2.40 -3.85 4.78
N SER A 126 2.82 -4.80 3.93
CA SER A 126 2.84 -6.22 4.28
C SER A 126 3.79 -6.50 5.44
N LEU A 127 4.99 -5.92 5.43
CA LEU A 127 5.93 -6.05 6.53
C LEU A 127 5.39 -5.45 7.84
N ALA A 128 4.84 -4.23 7.78
CA ALA A 128 4.25 -3.55 8.93
C ALA A 128 3.04 -4.34 9.49
N TYR A 129 2.25 -4.95 8.61
CA TYR A 129 1.13 -5.80 8.99
C TYR A 129 1.60 -7.00 9.81
N PHE A 130 2.54 -7.79 9.30
CA PHE A 130 3.05 -8.95 10.05
C PHE A 130 3.73 -8.54 11.36
N TYR A 131 4.51 -7.46 11.36
CA TYR A 131 5.13 -6.96 12.58
C TYR A 131 4.11 -6.55 13.66
N THR A 132 3.08 -5.79 13.28
CA THR A 132 2.02 -5.37 14.20
C THR A 132 1.15 -6.55 14.66
N ARG A 133 0.95 -7.54 13.78
CA ARG A 133 0.23 -8.77 14.11
C ARG A 133 0.99 -9.63 15.13
N ILE A 134 2.26 -9.94 14.89
CA ILE A 134 3.14 -10.72 15.79
C ILE A 134 3.15 -10.09 17.19
N ARG A 135 3.43 -8.79 17.29
CA ARG A 135 3.42 -8.08 18.58
C ARG A 135 2.05 -8.04 19.24
N GLY A 136 0.98 -8.05 18.45
CA GLY A 136 -0.39 -7.99 18.94
C GLY A 136 -0.93 -9.34 19.42
N THR A 137 -0.44 -10.45 18.87
CA THR A 137 -0.85 -11.82 19.22
C THR A 137 0.09 -12.52 20.22
N GLY A 138 1.27 -11.95 20.50
CA GLY A 138 2.19 -12.46 21.52
C GLY A 138 2.88 -13.79 21.17
N LEU A 139 2.86 -14.18 19.88
CA LEU A 139 3.68 -15.26 19.32
C LEU A 139 4.95 -14.66 18.71
#